data_AF-A0A7X9HTH0-F1
#
_entry.id   AF-A0A7X9HTH0-F1
#
_cell.length_a   1.000
_cell.length_b   1.000
_cell.length_c   1.000
_cell.angle_alpha   90.00
_cell.angle_beta   90.00
_cell.angle_gamma   90.00
#
_symmetry.space_group_name_H-M   'P 1'
#
loop_
_entity.id
_entity.type
_entity.pdbx_description
1 polymer ?
#
loop_
_entity_poly.entity_id
_entity_poly.type
_entity_poly.pdbx_seq_one_letter_code
_entity_poly.pdbx_strand_id
1 'polypeptide(L)'
;MLKTKNLLYLLGPIILISSLAAGVTYAAFTDKGKVLGSTFSAGSADIKFLSNITLEANSSNLTDELTGPNFSNISPTWTQDYLIKILNNGTSKLGLVTNAYYETANDPDDLRSDIQVEVIPWSDLNSNGVVDSGEEGVSLGKKTITKWKTEGFDLGEIGAGQQMPLILRFSAPTLGNDQQGSTAVFDFEFEAIQL
;
A
#
# COMPACT_ATOMS: atom_id res chain seq x y z
N MET A 1 -32.10 40.64 34.18
CA MET A 1 -33.04 39.84 33.37
C MET A 1 -32.66 40.01 31.90
N LEU A 2 -31.77 39.17 31.37
CA LEU A 2 -31.32 39.25 29.98
C LEU A 2 -32.48 38.77 29.09
N LYS A 3 -32.99 39.64 28.21
CA LYS A 3 -34.12 39.30 27.31
C LYS A 3 -33.72 38.11 26.44
N THR A 4 -34.51 37.04 26.49
CA THR A 4 -34.32 35.74 25.81
C THR A 4 -34.08 35.86 24.30
N LYS A 5 -34.48 36.97 23.68
CA LYS A 5 -34.25 37.27 22.26
C LYS A 5 -32.79 37.59 21.93
N ASN A 6 -32.00 38.12 22.86
CA ASN A 6 -30.59 38.48 22.61
C ASN A 6 -29.62 37.30 22.74
N LEU A 7 -30.05 36.19 23.37
CA LEU A 7 -29.23 34.99 23.54
C LEU A 7 -29.08 34.20 22.23
N LEU A 8 -30.14 34.18 21.40
CA LEU A 8 -30.15 33.52 20.09
C LEU A 8 -29.20 34.18 19.08
N TYR A 9 -29.08 35.52 19.10
CA TYR A 9 -28.16 36.25 18.23
C TYR A 9 -26.68 36.09 18.62
N LEU A 10 -26.40 35.72 19.88
CA LEU A 10 -25.03 35.47 20.33
C LEU A 10 -24.58 34.02 20.10
N LEU A 11 -25.51 33.06 20.15
CA LEU A 11 -25.24 31.63 19.94
C LEU A 11 -25.12 31.26 18.45
N GLY A 12 -25.88 31.90 17.58
CA GLY A 12 -25.84 31.64 16.13
C GLY A 12 -24.45 31.75 15.49
N PRO A 13 -23.69 32.84 15.72
CA PRO A 13 -22.34 32.99 15.18
C PRO A 13 -21.35 31.97 15.78
N ILE A 14 -21.49 31.62 17.05
CA ILE A 14 -20.60 30.68 17.74
C ILE A 14 -20.77 29.27 17.16
N ILE A 15 -22.02 28.85 16.91
CA ILE A 15 -22.33 27.56 16.29
C ILE A 15 -21.83 27.51 14.84
N LEU A 16 -21.91 28.63 14.10
CA LEU A 16 -21.42 28.72 12.72
C LEU A 16 -19.89 28.67 12.63
N ILE A 17 -19.18 29.33 13.56
CA ILE A 17 -17.71 29.31 13.60
C ILE A 17 -17.19 27.93 14.01
N SER A 18 -17.87 27.26 14.94
CA SER A 18 -17.47 25.92 15.38
C SER A 18 -17.78 24.84 14.32
N SER A 19 -18.86 24.96 13.54
CA SER A 19 -19.12 24.05 12.42
C SER A 19 -18.17 24.27 11.25
N LEU A 20 -17.79 25.52 10.96
CA LEU A 20 -16.75 25.81 9.97
C LEU A 20 -15.41 25.25 10.43
N ALA A 21 -14.98 25.52 11.66
CA ALA A 21 -13.72 24.99 12.21
C ALA A 21 -13.65 23.46 12.19
N ALA A 22 -14.74 22.78 12.57
CA ALA A 22 -14.84 21.31 12.48
C ALA A 22 -14.82 20.80 11.03
N GLY A 23 -15.43 21.53 10.09
CA GLY A 23 -15.37 21.22 8.67
C GLY A 23 -13.96 21.36 8.08
N VAL A 24 -13.22 22.42 8.44
CA VAL A 24 -11.84 22.61 7.97
C VAL A 24 -10.86 21.64 8.63
N THR A 25 -11.04 21.27 9.90
CA THR A 25 -10.20 20.23 10.52
C THR A 25 -10.51 18.85 9.94
N TYR A 26 -11.78 18.50 9.71
CA TYR A 26 -12.13 17.24 9.06
C TYR A 26 -11.57 17.17 7.63
N ALA A 27 -11.65 18.26 6.87
CA ALA A 27 -11.04 18.34 5.54
C ALA A 27 -9.50 18.28 5.58
N ALA A 28 -8.84 18.91 6.55
CA ALA A 28 -7.38 18.88 6.70
C ALA A 28 -6.81 17.52 7.15
N PHE A 29 -7.63 16.65 7.76
CA PHE A 29 -7.26 15.25 8.03
C PHE A 29 -7.72 14.27 6.93
N THR A 30 -8.58 14.71 6.00
CA THR A 30 -8.99 13.93 4.82
C THR A 30 -8.13 14.25 3.60
N ASP A 31 -7.51 15.43 3.54
CA ASP A 31 -6.49 15.80 2.57
C ASP A 31 -5.10 15.38 3.07
N LYS A 32 -4.92 14.09 3.38
CA LYS A 32 -3.63 13.49 3.08
C LYS A 32 -3.53 13.55 1.58
N GLY A 33 -2.82 14.55 1.05
CA GLY A 33 -2.64 14.77 -0.37
C GLY A 33 -2.42 13.42 -1.05
N LYS A 34 -3.47 12.96 -1.75
CA LYS A 34 -3.50 11.67 -2.43
C LYS A 34 -2.28 11.70 -3.32
N VAL A 35 -1.22 10.99 -2.94
CA VAL A 35 -0.09 10.80 -3.84
C VAL A 35 -0.74 10.22 -5.09
N LEU A 36 -0.61 10.92 -6.21
CA LEU A 36 -1.12 10.45 -7.49
C LEU A 36 -0.35 9.17 -7.81
N GLY A 37 -0.86 8.03 -7.37
CA GLY A 37 -0.16 6.75 -7.46
C GLY A 37 -0.57 5.77 -6.37
N SER A 38 -0.26 4.52 -6.64
CA SER A 38 -0.45 3.40 -5.72
C SER A 38 0.43 3.54 -4.48
N THR A 39 0.07 2.89 -3.38
CA THR A 39 0.90 2.84 -2.15
C THR A 39 1.06 1.41 -1.63
N PHE A 40 2.19 1.12 -0.99
CA PHE A 40 2.34 -0.03 -0.11
C PHE A 40 2.28 0.47 1.33
N SER A 41 1.40 -0.09 2.16
CA SER A 41 1.19 0.33 3.55
C SER A 41 1.37 -0.83 4.54
N ALA A 42 1.92 -0.49 5.71
CA ALA A 42 1.99 -1.36 6.86
C ALA A 42 0.70 -1.18 7.68
N GLY A 43 -0.17 -2.18 7.67
CA GLY A 43 -1.41 -2.22 8.45
C GLY A 43 -1.20 -2.51 9.94
N SER A 44 0.05 -2.72 10.39
CA SER A 44 0.40 -2.95 11.79
C SER A 44 1.65 -2.19 12.20
N ALA A 45 1.66 -1.66 13.43
CA ALA A 45 2.83 -1.01 14.02
C ALA A 45 4.01 -1.97 14.28
N ASP A 46 3.74 -3.28 14.28
CA ASP A 46 4.74 -4.32 14.50
C ASP A 46 5.58 -4.62 13.24
N ILE A 47 5.22 -4.03 12.08
CA ILE A 47 5.99 -4.16 10.84
C ILE A 47 6.32 -2.79 10.26
N LYS A 48 7.42 -2.73 9.52
CA LYS A 48 7.88 -1.55 8.78
C LYS A 48 8.46 -1.99 7.45
N PHE A 49 8.49 -1.10 6.47
CA PHE A 49 9.29 -1.29 5.26
C PHE A 49 10.65 -0.62 5.40
N LEU A 50 11.66 -1.15 4.72
CA LEU A 50 12.86 -0.39 4.43
C LEU A 50 12.55 0.65 3.34
N SER A 51 12.81 1.93 3.60
CA SER A 51 12.64 2.99 2.60
C SER A 51 13.71 2.95 1.52
N ASN A 52 14.92 2.51 1.88
CA ASN A 52 15.98 2.12 0.96
C ASN A 52 16.44 0.69 1.24
N ILE A 53 16.15 -0.21 0.29
CA ILE A 53 16.47 -1.64 0.38
C ILE A 53 17.97 -1.96 0.35
N THR A 54 18.82 -1.00 -0.05
CA THR A 54 20.29 -1.17 -0.07
C THR A 54 20.93 -0.81 1.28
N LEU A 55 20.18 -0.25 2.22
CA LEU A 55 20.68 0.21 3.51
C LEU A 55 20.21 -0.70 4.64
N GLU A 56 20.92 -0.66 5.76
CA GLU A 56 20.56 -1.42 6.96
C GLU A 56 19.20 -0.97 7.54
N ALA A 57 18.56 -1.89 8.27
CA ALA A 57 17.32 -1.61 8.99
C ALA A 57 17.62 -0.84 10.30
N ASN A 58 17.70 0.48 10.20
CA ASN A 58 17.77 1.39 11.34
C ASN A 58 16.58 2.35 11.33
N SER A 59 16.30 3.03 12.44
CA SER A 59 15.10 3.87 12.59
C SER A 59 14.95 4.98 11.54
N SER A 60 16.02 5.41 10.87
CA SER A 60 15.97 6.42 9.80
C SER A 60 15.63 5.83 8.42
N ASN A 61 15.76 4.51 8.26
CA ASN A 61 15.48 3.78 7.03
C ASN A 61 14.18 2.96 7.12
N LEU A 62 13.36 3.19 8.15
CA LEU A 62 12.09 2.49 8.34
C LEU A 62 10.91 3.41 8.08
N THR A 63 9.91 2.91 7.37
CA THR A 63 8.70 3.65 7.01
C THR A 63 7.48 2.74 7.09
N ASP A 64 6.32 3.34 7.37
CA ASP A 64 5.02 2.67 7.34
C ASP A 64 4.45 2.57 5.93
N GLU A 65 4.91 3.43 5.02
CA GLU A 65 4.39 3.54 3.67
C GLU A 65 5.55 3.65 2.67
N LEU A 66 5.40 2.98 1.52
CA LEU A 66 6.22 3.16 0.33
C LEU A 66 5.35 3.61 -0.83
N THR A 67 5.95 4.35 -1.76
CA THR A 67 5.34 4.57 -3.07
C THR A 67 5.17 3.24 -3.79
N GLY A 68 3.95 2.96 -4.21
CA GLY A 68 3.60 1.77 -4.95
C GLY A 68 3.71 1.94 -6.47
N PRO A 69 3.20 0.97 -7.23
CA PRO A 69 3.32 0.96 -8.67
C PRO A 69 2.53 2.02 -9.42
N ASN A 70 3.14 2.54 -10.48
CA ASN A 70 2.39 3.31 -11.48
C ASN A 70 1.95 2.39 -12.61
N PHE A 71 0.64 2.14 -12.71
CA PHE A 71 0.07 1.41 -13.82
C PHE A 71 -0.29 2.39 -14.93
N SER A 72 0.64 2.62 -15.86
CA SER A 72 0.41 3.45 -17.05
C SER A 72 1.09 2.84 -18.27
N ASN A 73 0.50 3.04 -19.45
CA ASN A 73 1.02 2.52 -20.72
C ASN A 73 1.28 1.01 -20.71
N ILE A 74 0.44 0.25 -20.00
CA ILE A 74 0.58 -1.20 -19.93
C ILE A 74 0.14 -1.85 -21.25
N SER A 75 0.75 -2.98 -21.55
CA SER A 75 0.53 -3.79 -22.76
C SER A 75 0.59 -5.28 -22.42
N PRO A 76 0.19 -6.19 -23.31
CA PRO A 76 0.26 -7.63 -23.05
C PRO A 76 1.66 -8.17 -22.71
N THR A 77 2.73 -7.46 -23.09
CA THR A 77 4.11 -7.83 -22.76
C THR A 77 4.67 -7.05 -21.58
N TRP A 78 3.88 -6.21 -20.94
CA TRP A 78 4.31 -5.40 -19.81
C TRP A 78 4.57 -6.27 -18.58
N THR A 79 5.70 -5.99 -17.93
CA THR A 79 6.07 -6.56 -16.64
C THR A 79 6.84 -5.51 -15.86
N GLN A 80 6.59 -5.45 -14.56
CA GLN A 80 7.32 -4.56 -13.66
C GLN A 80 7.49 -5.19 -12.28
N ASP A 81 8.74 -5.23 -11.82
CA ASP A 81 9.09 -5.74 -10.50
C ASP A 81 9.21 -4.58 -9.50
N TYR A 82 8.63 -4.78 -8.31
CA TYR A 82 8.80 -3.90 -7.16
C TYR A 82 9.44 -4.70 -6.02
N LEU A 83 10.62 -4.27 -5.60
CA LEU A 83 11.35 -4.90 -4.51
C LEU A 83 10.99 -4.20 -3.20
N ILE A 84 10.56 -4.99 -2.22
CA ILE A 84 10.29 -4.50 -0.87
C ILE A 84 11.03 -5.37 0.15
N LYS A 85 11.40 -4.79 1.29
CA LYS A 85 11.89 -5.52 2.46
C LYS A 85 11.03 -5.12 3.66
N ILE A 86 10.32 -6.11 4.21
CA ILE A 86 9.46 -5.94 5.39
C ILE A 86 10.28 -6.33 6.62
N LEU A 87 10.38 -5.45 7.60
CA LEU A 87 10.99 -5.72 8.89
C LEU A 87 9.89 -6.04 9.91
N ASN A 88 10.09 -7.09 10.70
CA ASN A 88 9.38 -7.27 11.96
C ASN A 88 10.00 -6.37 13.03
N ASN A 89 9.33 -5.26 13.31
CA ASN A 89 9.69 -4.26 14.31
C ASN A 89 9.13 -4.58 15.72
N GLY A 90 8.33 -5.64 15.83
CA GLY A 90 7.81 -6.17 17.09
C GLY A 90 8.83 -7.00 17.87
N THR A 91 8.36 -7.60 18.96
CA THR A 91 9.18 -8.41 19.89
C THR A 91 8.94 -9.92 19.76
N SER A 92 7.95 -10.34 18.97
CA SER A 92 7.56 -11.74 18.78
C SER A 92 7.59 -12.14 17.30
N LYS A 93 7.41 -13.43 17.03
CA LYS A 93 7.20 -13.93 15.66
C LYS A 93 5.82 -13.47 15.17
N LEU A 94 5.73 -13.07 13.90
CA LEU A 94 4.50 -12.62 13.26
C LEU A 94 4.22 -13.47 12.02
N GLY A 95 2.95 -13.75 11.75
CA GLY A 95 2.48 -14.14 10.43
C GLY A 95 2.25 -12.88 9.58
N LEU A 96 2.51 -12.95 8.28
CA LEU A 96 2.32 -11.84 7.36
C LEU A 96 1.31 -12.20 6.29
N VAL A 97 0.35 -11.30 6.08
CA VAL A 97 -0.61 -11.37 4.98
C VAL A 97 -0.63 -10.06 4.23
N THR A 98 -1.10 -10.07 2.98
CA THR A 98 -1.26 -8.84 2.20
C THR A 98 -2.49 -8.88 1.32
N ASN A 99 -3.15 -7.73 1.20
CA ASN A 99 -4.34 -7.52 0.37
C ASN A 99 -4.18 -6.27 -0.50
N ALA A 100 -4.79 -6.30 -1.68
CA ALA A 100 -4.93 -5.10 -2.51
C ALA A 100 -6.22 -4.34 -2.16
N TYR A 101 -6.18 -3.03 -2.28
CA TYR A 101 -7.29 -2.11 -2.13
C TYR A 101 -7.40 -1.23 -3.36
N TYR A 102 -8.63 -0.99 -3.78
CA TYR A 102 -8.91 -0.15 -4.92
C TYR A 102 -10.36 0.34 -4.86
N GLU A 103 -10.58 1.50 -5.46
CA GLU A 103 -11.89 2.03 -5.76
C GLU A 103 -12.11 1.93 -7.26
N THR A 104 -13.31 1.53 -7.68
CA THR A 104 -13.65 1.43 -9.11
C THR A 104 -13.53 2.78 -9.83
N ALA A 105 -13.68 3.90 -9.12
CA ALA A 105 -13.48 5.24 -9.66
C ALA A 105 -12.02 5.52 -10.07
N ASN A 106 -11.04 4.84 -9.45
CA ASN A 106 -9.61 4.99 -9.74
C ASN A 106 -9.11 3.96 -10.78
N ASP A 107 -10.03 3.18 -11.35
CA ASP A 107 -9.78 2.14 -12.37
C ASP A 107 -11.01 1.99 -13.29
N PRO A 108 -11.26 3.00 -14.15
CA PRO A 108 -12.45 3.06 -15.00
C PRO A 108 -12.46 1.97 -16.10
N ASP A 109 -11.28 1.49 -16.50
CA ASP A 109 -11.11 0.52 -17.59
C ASP A 109 -10.94 -0.93 -17.08
N ASP A 110 -11.22 -1.17 -15.79
CA ASP A 110 -11.19 -2.50 -15.14
C ASP A 110 -9.84 -3.22 -15.23
N LEU A 111 -8.72 -2.47 -15.22
CA LEU A 111 -7.36 -3.03 -15.28
C LEU A 111 -7.07 -4.01 -14.14
N ARG A 112 -7.76 -3.88 -13.01
CA ARG A 112 -7.67 -4.79 -11.86
C ARG A 112 -7.95 -6.26 -12.18
N SER A 113 -8.74 -6.51 -13.23
CA SER A 113 -9.13 -7.86 -13.66
C SER A 113 -8.04 -8.51 -14.52
N ASP A 114 -7.20 -7.72 -15.18
CA ASP A 114 -6.18 -8.18 -16.12
C ASP A 114 -4.76 -8.10 -15.56
N ILE A 115 -4.47 -7.12 -14.70
CA ILE A 115 -3.20 -7.01 -14.01
C ILE A 115 -3.10 -8.13 -12.98
N GLN A 116 -2.02 -8.89 -13.10
CA GLN A 116 -1.64 -9.97 -12.20
C GLN A 116 -0.42 -9.56 -11.41
N VAL A 117 -0.41 -9.87 -10.12
CA VAL A 117 0.78 -9.87 -9.27
C VAL A 117 1.23 -11.30 -9.03
N GLU A 118 2.54 -11.48 -9.04
CA GLU A 118 3.22 -12.66 -8.55
C GLU A 118 4.14 -12.25 -7.39
N VAL A 119 4.00 -12.91 -6.24
CA VAL A 119 4.79 -12.59 -5.04
C VAL A 119 5.89 -13.62 -4.90
N ILE A 120 7.14 -13.17 -4.88
CA ILE A 120 8.31 -14.06 -4.88
C ILE A 120 9.27 -13.63 -3.77
N PRO A 121 9.57 -14.48 -2.77
CA PRO A 121 10.62 -14.19 -1.81
C PRO A 121 11.95 -14.14 -2.52
N TRP A 122 12.84 -13.25 -2.08
CA TRP A 122 14.21 -13.22 -2.62
C TRP A 122 15.23 -13.07 -1.51
N SER A 123 16.49 -13.34 -1.82
CA SER A 123 17.62 -13.26 -0.89
C SER A 123 18.72 -12.39 -1.48
N ASP A 124 18.86 -11.18 -0.94
CA ASP A 124 19.90 -10.22 -1.33
C ASP A 124 21.25 -10.64 -0.73
N LEU A 125 21.98 -11.52 -1.42
CA LEU A 125 23.18 -12.19 -0.89
C LEU A 125 24.37 -11.25 -0.78
N ASN A 126 24.38 -10.19 -1.59
CA ASN A 126 25.45 -9.20 -1.64
C ASN A 126 25.03 -7.82 -1.09
N SER A 127 23.78 -7.68 -0.62
CA SER A 127 23.22 -6.44 -0.04
C SER A 127 23.23 -5.26 -1.00
N ASN A 128 23.12 -5.50 -2.31
CA ASN A 128 23.10 -4.43 -3.33
C ASN A 128 21.68 -3.91 -3.63
N GLY A 129 20.63 -4.54 -3.08
CA GLY A 129 19.23 -4.18 -3.33
C GLY A 129 18.74 -4.48 -4.75
N VAL A 130 19.41 -5.37 -5.48
CA VAL A 130 19.08 -5.80 -6.84
C VAL A 130 18.95 -7.31 -6.83
N VAL A 131 17.94 -7.85 -7.53
CA VAL A 131 17.78 -9.30 -7.66
C VAL A 131 18.80 -9.82 -8.67
N ASP A 132 19.81 -10.53 -8.18
CA ASP A 132 20.81 -11.21 -9.01
C ASP A 132 20.39 -12.64 -9.37
N SER A 133 21.10 -13.24 -10.33
CA SER A 133 20.83 -14.62 -10.75
C SER A 133 21.02 -15.59 -9.58
N GLY A 134 19.96 -16.33 -9.25
CA GLY A 134 19.94 -17.29 -8.14
C GLY A 134 19.44 -16.72 -6.81
N GLU A 135 19.09 -15.43 -6.75
CA GLU A 135 18.52 -14.80 -5.56
C GLU A 135 16.99 -14.86 -5.51
N GLU A 136 16.35 -15.07 -6.66
CA GLU A 136 14.91 -15.24 -6.77
C GLU A 136 14.49 -16.60 -6.20
N GLY A 137 13.55 -16.58 -5.25
CA GLY A 137 13.00 -17.77 -4.61
C GLY A 137 11.84 -18.39 -5.38
N VAL A 138 11.05 -19.20 -4.68
CA VAL A 138 9.86 -19.85 -5.25
C VAL A 138 8.65 -18.93 -5.11
N SER A 139 7.94 -18.72 -6.22
CA SER A 139 6.68 -17.98 -6.25
C SER A 139 5.67 -18.49 -5.21
N LEU A 140 5.09 -17.56 -4.43
CA LEU A 140 3.98 -17.82 -3.50
C LEU A 140 2.62 -17.88 -4.22
N GLY A 141 2.63 -17.70 -5.54
CA GLY A 141 1.45 -17.74 -6.38
C GLY A 141 1.23 -16.45 -7.15
N LYS A 142 0.28 -16.53 -8.09
CA LYS A 142 -0.06 -15.45 -9.00
C LYS A 142 -1.55 -15.17 -8.95
N LYS A 143 -1.94 -13.90 -8.76
CA LYS A 143 -3.34 -13.47 -8.61
C LYS A 143 -3.58 -12.18 -9.38
N THR A 144 -4.80 -11.99 -9.89
CA THR A 144 -5.23 -10.67 -10.37
C THR A 144 -5.39 -9.72 -9.18
N ILE A 145 -5.40 -8.40 -9.42
CA ILE A 145 -5.65 -7.42 -8.35
C ILE A 145 -7.00 -7.67 -7.68
N THR A 146 -8.03 -8.02 -8.45
CA THR A 146 -9.34 -8.42 -7.92
C THR A 146 -9.24 -9.60 -6.95
N LYS A 147 -8.49 -10.66 -7.30
CA LYS A 147 -8.29 -11.81 -6.43
C LYS A 147 -7.40 -11.49 -5.22
N TRP A 148 -6.40 -10.63 -5.39
CA TRP A 148 -5.55 -10.19 -4.29
C TRP A 148 -6.39 -9.44 -3.24
N LYS A 149 -7.33 -8.60 -3.64
CA LYS A 149 -8.26 -7.94 -2.71
C LYS A 149 -9.09 -8.94 -1.91
N THR A 150 -9.68 -9.94 -2.56
CA THR A 150 -10.64 -10.86 -1.92
C THR A 150 -10.01 -12.03 -1.18
N GLU A 151 -8.87 -12.51 -1.64
CA GLU A 151 -8.22 -13.73 -1.10
C GLU A 151 -6.92 -13.43 -0.35
N GLY A 152 -6.29 -12.28 -0.58
CA GLY A 152 -4.96 -11.96 -0.04
C GLY A 152 -3.84 -12.87 -0.54
N PHE A 153 -2.63 -12.65 -0.01
CA PHE A 153 -1.54 -13.63 0.00
C PHE A 153 -1.13 -13.92 1.45
N ASP A 154 -0.86 -15.18 1.74
CA ASP A 154 -0.11 -15.58 2.93
C ASP A 154 1.39 -15.55 2.57
N LEU A 155 2.14 -14.71 3.26
CA LEU A 155 3.56 -14.47 3.02
C LEU A 155 4.43 -15.34 3.94
N GLY A 156 3.82 -16.09 4.85
CA GLY A 156 4.49 -16.90 5.86
C GLY A 156 4.82 -16.11 7.11
N GLU A 157 5.85 -16.54 7.82
CA GLU A 157 6.19 -16.05 9.15
C GLU A 157 7.52 -15.30 9.16
N ILE A 158 7.63 -14.29 10.01
CA ILE A 158 8.84 -13.49 10.21
C ILE A 158 9.17 -13.40 11.69
N GLY A 159 10.41 -13.76 12.06
CA GLY A 159 10.91 -13.64 13.43
C GLY A 159 11.14 -12.19 13.85
N ALA A 160 11.17 -11.92 15.15
CA ALA A 160 11.44 -10.58 15.67
C ALA A 160 12.80 -10.05 15.16
N GLY A 161 12.81 -8.82 14.64
CA GLY A 161 14.00 -8.18 14.05
C GLY A 161 14.47 -8.78 12.72
N GLN A 162 13.78 -9.78 12.16
CA GLN A 162 14.10 -10.34 10.84
C GLN A 162 13.47 -9.51 9.73
N GLN A 163 14.02 -9.65 8.52
CA GLN A 163 13.50 -9.05 7.31
C GLN A 163 12.93 -10.12 6.37
N MET A 164 11.88 -9.78 5.64
CA MET A 164 11.30 -10.56 4.55
C MET A 164 11.42 -9.76 3.25
N PRO A 165 12.40 -10.08 2.40
CA PRO A 165 12.54 -9.48 1.07
C PRO A 165 11.55 -10.12 0.10
N LEU A 166 10.77 -9.32 -0.61
CA LEU A 166 9.80 -9.76 -1.61
C LEU A 166 9.98 -9.02 -2.93
N ILE A 167 9.78 -9.74 -4.02
CA ILE A 167 9.53 -9.22 -5.36
C ILE A 167 8.02 -9.27 -5.57
N LEU A 168 7.43 -8.12 -5.88
CA LEU A 168 6.07 -8.01 -6.38
C LEU A 168 6.15 -7.79 -7.88
N ARG A 169 5.98 -8.87 -8.65
CA ARG A 169 6.06 -8.87 -10.11
C ARG A 169 4.68 -8.66 -10.71
N PHE A 170 4.45 -7.48 -11.23
CA PHE A 170 3.21 -7.13 -11.93
C PHE A 170 3.33 -7.46 -13.41
N SER A 171 2.25 -7.96 -14.01
CA SER A 171 2.17 -8.27 -15.44
C SER A 171 0.72 -8.20 -15.93
N ALA A 172 0.50 -8.00 -17.23
CA ALA A 172 -0.85 -7.91 -17.81
C ALA A 172 -0.99 -8.73 -19.10
N PRO A 173 -0.73 -10.06 -19.08
CA PRO A 173 -0.62 -10.86 -20.31
C PRO A 173 -1.91 -10.97 -21.13
N THR A 174 -3.07 -10.73 -20.51
CA THR A 174 -4.40 -10.85 -21.13
C THR A 174 -5.04 -9.51 -21.46
N LEU A 175 -4.29 -8.40 -21.36
CA LEU A 175 -4.84 -7.05 -21.50
C LEU A 175 -5.52 -6.84 -22.86
N GLY A 176 -6.76 -6.34 -22.83
CA GLY A 176 -7.54 -5.97 -24.01
C GLY A 176 -6.95 -4.77 -24.76
N ASN A 177 -7.25 -4.65 -26.05
CA ASN A 177 -6.79 -3.52 -26.87
C ASN A 177 -7.40 -2.17 -26.44
N ASP A 178 -8.62 -2.22 -25.90
CA ASP A 178 -9.37 -1.10 -25.36
C ASP A 178 -8.82 -0.57 -24.02
N GLN A 179 -8.03 -1.39 -23.32
CA GLN A 179 -7.41 -1.07 -22.05
C GLN A 179 -5.93 -0.63 -22.17
N GLN A 180 -5.37 -0.66 -23.39
CA GLN A 180 -3.99 -0.23 -23.62
C GLN A 180 -3.86 1.29 -23.48
N GLY A 181 -2.84 1.73 -22.73
CA GLY A 181 -2.63 3.15 -22.45
C GLY A 181 -3.45 3.68 -21.27
N SER A 182 -4.38 2.90 -20.73
CA SER A 182 -5.14 3.23 -19.53
C SER A 182 -4.26 3.29 -18.28
N THR A 183 -4.79 3.94 -17.25
CA THR A 183 -4.12 4.08 -15.95
C THR A 183 -5.01 3.66 -14.82
N ALA A 184 -4.43 3.04 -13.80
CA ALA A 184 -5.12 2.71 -12.55
C ALA A 184 -4.25 2.99 -11.33
N VAL A 185 -4.91 3.17 -10.19
CA VAL A 185 -4.27 3.34 -8.87
C VAL A 185 -4.81 2.28 -7.93
N PHE A 186 -3.91 1.50 -7.34
CA PHE A 186 -4.22 0.43 -6.38
C PHE A 186 -3.35 0.60 -5.15
N ASP A 187 -3.94 0.48 -3.97
CA ASP A 187 -3.18 0.44 -2.72
C ASP A 187 -2.99 -1.00 -2.28
N PHE A 188 -1.95 -1.26 -1.49
CA PHE A 188 -1.55 -2.60 -1.10
C PHE A 188 -1.18 -2.58 0.38
N GLU A 189 -1.91 -3.32 1.19
CA GLU A 189 -1.68 -3.37 2.63
C GLU A 189 -1.00 -4.68 3.00
N PHE A 190 -0.02 -4.58 3.88
CA PHE A 190 0.63 -5.71 4.53
C PHE A 190 0.22 -5.68 6.00
N GLU A 191 -0.31 -6.79 6.50
CA GLU A 191 -0.77 -6.90 7.87
C GLU A 191 0.05 -7.94 8.62
N ALA A 192 0.23 -7.69 9.92
CA ALA A 192 0.85 -8.64 10.83
C ALA A 192 -0.20 -9.31 11.70
N ILE A 193 -0.08 -10.64 11.80
CA ILE A 193 -0.92 -11.48 12.66
C ILE A 193 -0.01 -12.00 13.78
N GLN A 194 -0.37 -11.71 15.03
CA GLN A 194 0.33 -12.29 16.18
C GLN A 194 0.07 -13.80 16.24
N LEU A 195 1.15 -14.56 16.43
CA LEU A 195 1.14 -16.03 16.50
C LEU A 195 1.36 -16.54 17.92
#